data_AF-A0A7G5GU36-F1
#
_entry.id   AF-A0A7G5GU36-F1
#
_cell.length_a   1.000
_cell.length_b   1.000
_cell.length_c   1.000
_cell.angle_alpha   90.00
_cell.angle_beta   90.00
_cell.angle_gamma   90.00
#
_symmetry.space_group_name_H-M   'P 1'
#
loop_
_entity.id
_entity.type
_entity.pdbx_description
1 polymer ?
#
loop_
_entity_poly.entity_id
_entity_poly.type
_entity_poly.pdbx_seq_one_letter_code
_entity_poly.pdbx_strand_id
1 'polypeptide(L)'
;MPATVFLNSLNSFFNLSRAVLQKTHQEKQSTSTLGNIVGLSHNSVRNRYQNPKLWRISEIELLAMHYHLPTRSCIQMHGTVVELITYLQQLPSPERRQVERLCQIKTVNMAKRLDDDWSLLDLEKLQSGFQQWVIK
;
A
#
# COMPACT_ATOMS: atom_id res chain seq x y z
N MET A 1 10.89 -5.24 -13.74
CA MET A 1 10.14 -3.96 -13.76
C MET A 1 11.08 -2.82 -13.41
N PRO A 2 11.10 -1.69 -14.15
CA PRO A 2 11.90 -0.52 -13.78
C PRO A 2 11.43 0.09 -12.45
N ALA A 3 12.35 0.55 -11.61
CA ALA A 3 12.03 1.18 -10.33
C ALA A 3 11.11 2.41 -10.48
N THR A 4 11.23 3.15 -11.59
CA THR A 4 10.37 4.28 -11.93
C THR A 4 8.90 3.89 -12.14
N VAL A 5 8.63 2.73 -12.75
CA VAL A 5 7.27 2.21 -12.95
C VAL A 5 6.61 1.85 -11.61
N PHE A 6 7.40 1.25 -10.70
CA PHE A 6 6.96 0.95 -9.34
C PHE A 6 6.60 2.23 -8.56
N LEU A 7 7.50 3.22 -8.59
CA LEU A 7 7.30 4.50 -7.91
C LEU A 7 6.09 5.27 -8.46
N ASN A 8 5.86 5.25 -9.77
CA ASN A 8 4.67 5.86 -10.38
C ASN A 8 3.38 5.19 -9.92
N SER A 9 3.36 3.87 -9.83
CA SER A 9 2.19 3.11 -9.32
C SER A 9 1.90 3.47 -7.86
N LEU A 10 2.94 3.52 -7.02
CA LEU A 10 2.82 3.95 -5.62
C LEU A 10 2.28 5.38 -5.50
N ASN A 11 2.82 6.32 -6.27
CA ASN A 11 2.37 7.72 -6.22
C ASN A 11 0.88 7.86 -6.60
N SER A 12 0.45 7.18 -7.66
CA SER A 12 -0.96 7.14 -8.07
C SER A 12 -1.86 6.54 -6.99
N PHE A 13 -1.42 5.46 -6.35
CA PHE A 13 -2.15 4.82 -5.25
C PHE A 13 -2.23 5.74 -4.01
N PHE A 14 -1.12 6.37 -3.61
CA PHE A 14 -1.11 7.30 -2.46
C PHE A 14 -1.93 8.57 -2.70
N ASN A 15 -2.06 9.02 -3.95
CA ASN A 15 -2.97 10.11 -4.28
C ASN A 15 -4.43 9.70 -4.07
N LEU A 16 -4.81 8.51 -4.54
CA LEU A 16 -6.15 7.97 -4.33
C LEU A 16 -6.44 7.74 -2.85
N SER A 17 -5.52 7.09 -2.11
CA SER A 17 -5.73 6.80 -0.69
C SER A 17 -5.92 8.07 0.13
N ARG A 18 -5.15 9.13 -0.15
CA ARG A 18 -5.35 10.45 0.48
C ARG A 18 -6.73 11.02 0.20
N ALA A 19 -7.19 10.98 -1.06
CA ALA A 19 -8.53 11.48 -1.42
C ALA A 19 -9.66 10.69 -0.71
N VAL A 20 -9.55 9.35 -0.69
CA VAL A 20 -10.51 8.45 -0.03
C VAL A 20 -10.58 8.72 1.48
N LEU A 21 -9.42 8.80 2.13
CA LEU A 21 -9.35 9.03 3.58
C LEU A 21 -9.83 10.44 3.94
N GLN A 22 -9.48 11.44 3.14
CA GLN A 22 -10.00 12.81 3.32
C GLN A 22 -11.52 12.83 3.25
N LYS A 23 -12.13 12.18 2.25
CA LYS A 23 -13.60 12.11 2.11
C LYS A 23 -14.24 11.40 3.29
N THR A 24 -13.61 10.32 3.78
CA THR A 24 -14.03 9.60 4.98
C THR A 24 -14.05 10.48 6.24
N HIS A 25 -13.06 11.37 6.37
CA HIS A 25 -13.02 12.34 7.47
C HIS A 25 -14.05 13.46 7.31
N GLN A 26 -14.25 13.96 6.09
CA GLN A 26 -15.18 15.07 5.80
C GLN A 26 -16.64 14.67 6.04
N GLU A 27 -17.04 13.47 5.61
CA GLU A 27 -18.40 12.97 5.79
C GLU A 27 -18.69 12.49 7.22
N LYS A 28 -17.68 12.49 8.11
CA LYS A 28 -17.77 12.05 9.52
C LYS A 28 -18.46 10.70 9.66
N GLN A 29 -18.16 9.76 8.76
CA GLN A 29 -18.77 8.45 8.74
C GLN A 29 -18.58 7.75 10.08
N SER A 30 -19.64 7.11 10.59
CA SER A 30 -19.55 6.39 11.84
C SER A 30 -18.59 5.20 11.68
N THR A 31 -17.89 4.86 12.75
CA THR A 31 -17.03 3.67 12.82
C THR A 31 -17.78 2.38 12.48
N SER A 32 -19.09 2.32 12.79
CA SER A 32 -19.95 1.20 12.42
C SER A 32 -20.21 1.16 10.91
N THR A 33 -20.50 2.31 10.29
CA THR A 33 -20.74 2.40 8.84
C THR A 33 -19.51 1.95 8.07
N LEU A 34 -18.34 2.48 8.44
CA LEU A 34 -17.08 2.08 7.82
C LEU A 34 -16.76 0.62 8.07
N GLY A 35 -17.00 0.12 9.28
CA GLY A 35 -16.81 -1.29 9.62
C GLY A 35 -17.61 -2.20 8.69
N ASN A 36 -18.85 -1.82 8.37
CA ASN A 36 -19.69 -2.55 7.43
C ASN A 36 -19.15 -2.48 5.98
N ILE A 37 -18.63 -1.33 5.56
CA ILE A 37 -18.09 -1.15 4.20
C ILE A 37 -16.83 -2.00 3.98
N VAL A 38 -15.89 -1.97 4.94
CA VAL A 38 -14.57 -2.61 4.79
C VAL A 38 -14.43 -3.95 5.52
N GLY A 39 -15.52 -4.48 6.08
CA GLY A 39 -15.52 -5.77 6.79
C GLY A 39 -14.70 -5.78 8.08
N LEU A 40 -14.66 -4.65 8.80
CA LEU A 40 -13.86 -4.47 10.01
C LEU A 40 -14.69 -4.31 11.27
N SER A 41 -14.13 -4.75 12.39
CA SER A 41 -14.68 -4.43 13.71
C SER A 41 -14.60 -2.92 13.99
N HIS A 42 -15.50 -2.43 14.84
CA HIS A 42 -15.49 -1.06 15.34
C HIS A 42 -14.11 -0.63 15.89
N ASN A 43 -13.46 -1.50 16.66
CA ASN A 43 -12.15 -1.21 17.24
C ASN A 43 -11.05 -1.13 16.18
N SER A 44 -11.11 -1.98 15.15
CA SER A 44 -10.19 -1.93 14.02
C SER A 44 -10.33 -0.62 13.25
N VAL A 45 -11.56 -0.17 12.97
CA VAL A 45 -11.80 1.12 12.31
C VAL A 45 -11.31 2.29 13.18
N ARG A 46 -11.59 2.27 14.49
CA ARG A 46 -11.08 3.30 15.42
C ARG A 46 -9.56 3.37 15.39
N ASN A 47 -8.88 2.21 15.39
CA ASN A 47 -7.43 2.15 15.29
C ASN A 47 -6.93 2.72 13.95
N ARG A 48 -7.63 2.47 12.84
CA ARG A 48 -7.29 3.09 11.54
C ARG A 48 -7.45 4.60 11.53
N TYR A 49 -8.44 5.14 12.21
CA TYR A 49 -8.58 6.59 12.36
C TYR A 49 -7.43 7.20 13.15
N GLN A 50 -7.00 6.55 14.24
CA GLN A 50 -5.88 7.00 15.05
C GLN A 50 -4.54 6.84 14.33
N ASN A 51 -4.41 5.80 13.50
CA ASN A 51 -3.23 5.51 12.71
C ASN A 51 -3.62 5.16 11.27
N PRO A 52 -3.75 6.18 10.40
CA PRO A 52 -4.14 5.98 8.99
C PRO A 52 -3.17 5.09 8.21
N LYS A 53 -1.92 4.95 8.65
CA LYS A 53 -0.93 4.11 7.97
C LYS A 53 -1.26 2.62 8.04
N LEU A 54 -2.19 2.22 8.90
CA LEU A 54 -2.64 0.85 9.04
C LEU A 54 -3.68 0.45 7.98
N TRP A 55 -4.28 1.41 7.28
CA TRP A 55 -5.20 1.10 6.17
C TRP A 55 -4.49 0.25 5.13
N ARG A 56 -5.20 -0.71 4.55
CA ARG A 56 -4.65 -1.62 3.54
C ARG A 56 -5.20 -1.35 2.14
N ILE A 57 -4.57 -1.88 1.10
CA ILE A 57 -4.96 -1.63 -0.29
C ILE A 57 -6.42 -2.03 -0.51
N SER A 58 -6.83 -3.24 -0.09
CA SER A 58 -8.21 -3.71 -0.29
C SER A 58 -9.24 -2.86 0.46
N GLU A 59 -8.88 -2.40 1.67
CA GLU A 59 -9.76 -1.53 2.46
C GLU A 59 -9.93 -0.15 1.79
N ILE A 60 -8.84 0.41 1.23
CA ILE A 60 -8.90 1.65 0.44
C ILE A 60 -9.71 1.45 -0.84
N GLU A 61 -9.60 0.30 -1.51
CA GLU A 61 -10.40 -0.03 -2.68
C GLU A 61 -11.90 -0.06 -2.37
N LEU A 62 -12.30 -0.75 -1.30
CA LEU A 62 -13.70 -0.82 -0.87
C LEU A 62 -14.27 0.57 -0.52
N LEU A 63 -13.48 1.41 0.17
CA LEU A 63 -13.87 2.79 0.43
C LEU A 63 -13.95 3.63 -0.86
N ALA A 64 -13.00 3.46 -1.78
CA ALA A 64 -13.03 4.15 -3.08
C ALA A 64 -14.28 3.78 -3.87
N MET A 65 -14.66 2.50 -3.91
CA MET A 65 -15.91 2.03 -4.51
C MET A 65 -17.12 2.70 -3.86
N HIS A 66 -17.19 2.71 -2.52
CA HIS A 66 -18.27 3.34 -1.77
C HIS A 66 -18.43 4.84 -2.11
N TYR A 67 -17.31 5.57 -2.25
CA TYR A 67 -17.32 6.98 -2.59
C TYR A 67 -17.40 7.30 -4.08
N HIS A 68 -17.54 6.29 -4.93
CA HIS A 68 -17.53 6.39 -6.39
C HIS A 68 -16.24 7.04 -6.95
N LEU A 69 -15.10 6.73 -6.35
CA LEU A 69 -13.77 7.14 -6.83
C LEU A 69 -13.15 6.03 -7.70
N PRO A 70 -12.28 6.38 -8.68
CA PRO A 70 -11.63 5.38 -9.54
C PRO A 70 -10.74 4.41 -8.74
N THR A 71 -10.99 3.10 -8.83
CA THR A 71 -10.24 2.05 -8.11
C THR A 71 -9.03 1.52 -8.87
N ARG A 72 -8.81 1.97 -10.11
CA ARG A 72 -7.75 1.47 -11.00
C ARG A 72 -6.37 1.47 -10.33
N SER A 73 -6.06 2.50 -9.54
CA SER A 73 -4.77 2.59 -8.82
C SER A 73 -4.62 1.52 -7.74
N CYS A 74 -5.70 1.06 -7.09
CA CYS A 74 -5.66 -0.04 -6.12
C CYS A 74 -5.37 -1.38 -6.82
N ILE A 75 -6.12 -1.67 -7.88
CA ILE A 75 -5.95 -2.89 -8.69
C ILE A 75 -4.54 -2.96 -9.27
N GLN A 76 -4.05 -1.84 -9.82
CA GLN A 76 -2.69 -1.74 -10.32
C GLN A 76 -1.66 -1.97 -9.20
N MET A 77 -1.89 -1.41 -8.01
CA MET A 77 -0.95 -1.58 -6.89
C MET A 77 -0.83 -3.04 -6.46
N HIS A 78 -1.94 -3.78 -6.40
CA HIS A 78 -1.92 -5.22 -6.10
C HIS A 78 -1.02 -5.99 -7.08
N GLY A 79 -1.20 -5.80 -8.39
CA GLY A 79 -0.34 -6.44 -9.39
C GLY A 79 1.12 -5.99 -9.29
N THR A 80 1.34 -4.70 -9.14
CA THR A 80 2.68 -4.11 -9.07
C THR A 80 3.50 -4.61 -7.87
N VAL A 81 2.88 -4.90 -6.72
CA VAL A 81 3.60 -5.49 -5.57
C VAL A 81 4.10 -6.90 -5.90
N VAL A 82 3.30 -7.72 -6.57
CA VAL A 82 3.68 -9.08 -6.97
C VAL A 82 4.84 -9.04 -7.98
N GLU A 83 4.76 -8.16 -8.97
CA GLU A 83 5.82 -7.94 -9.95
C GLU A 83 7.12 -7.44 -9.30
N LEU A 84 7.01 -6.56 -8.30
CA LEU A 84 8.15 -6.08 -7.53
C LEU A 84 8.88 -7.23 -6.83
N ILE A 85 8.15 -8.08 -6.12
CA ILE A 85 8.73 -9.18 -5.35
C ILE A 85 9.47 -10.14 -6.28
N THR A 86 8.83 -10.48 -7.40
CA THR A 86 9.43 -11.32 -8.45
C THR A 86 10.73 -10.70 -8.98
N TYR A 87 10.72 -9.40 -9.26
CA TYR A 87 11.91 -8.67 -9.71
C TYR A 87 13.02 -8.69 -8.66
N LEU A 88 12.71 -8.42 -7.38
CA LEU A 88 13.69 -8.42 -6.29
C LEU A 88 14.34 -9.79 -6.07
N GLN A 89 13.60 -10.87 -6.30
CA GLN A 89 14.15 -12.24 -6.20
C GLN A 89 15.19 -12.53 -7.28
N GLN A 90 15.08 -11.88 -8.45
CA GLN A 90 15.99 -12.05 -9.59
C GLN A 90 17.25 -11.19 -9.49
N LEU A 91 17.29 -10.20 -8.59
CA LEU A 91 18.46 -9.34 -8.42
C LEU A 91 19.68 -10.12 -7.89
N PRO A 92 20.90 -9.74 -8.30
CA PRO A 92 22.13 -10.21 -7.68
C PRO A 92 22.13 -9.98 -6.17
N SER A 93 22.73 -10.90 -5.42
CA SER A 93 22.74 -10.84 -3.94
C SER A 93 23.21 -9.49 -3.36
N PRO A 94 24.25 -8.81 -3.88
CA PRO A 94 24.66 -7.51 -3.37
C PRO A 94 23.58 -6.42 -3.53
N GLU A 95 22.98 -6.33 -4.72
CA GLU A 95 21.94 -5.35 -5.05
C GLU A 95 20.66 -5.62 -4.25
N ARG A 96 20.22 -6.88 -4.20
CA ARG A 96 19.06 -7.27 -3.40
C ARG A 96 19.23 -6.88 -1.93
N ARG A 97 20.38 -7.19 -1.32
CA ARG A 97 20.68 -6.84 0.08
C ARG A 97 20.69 -5.33 0.30
N GLN A 98 21.15 -4.55 -0.68
CA GLN A 98 21.09 -3.10 -0.60
C GLN A 98 19.64 -2.61 -0.59
N VAL A 99 18.80 -3.10 -1.50
CA VAL A 99 17.37 -2.72 -1.54
C VAL A 99 16.64 -3.14 -0.27
N GLU A 100 16.85 -4.37 0.21
CA GLU A 100 16.26 -4.86 1.46
C GLU A 100 16.62 -3.98 2.67
N ARG A 101 17.87 -3.49 2.72
CA ARG A 101 18.34 -2.58 3.77
C ARG A 101 17.63 -1.22 3.70
N LEU A 102 17.52 -0.65 2.50
CA LEU A 102 16.88 0.65 2.29
C LEU A 102 15.37 0.58 2.57
N CYS A 103 14.70 -0.51 2.17
CA CYS A 103 13.27 -0.73 2.41
C CYS A 103 12.96 -1.23 3.82
N GLN A 104 13.98 -1.63 4.59
CA GLN A 104 13.84 -2.27 5.91
C GLN A 104 12.93 -3.52 5.92
N ILE A 105 12.83 -4.21 4.79
CA ILE A 105 12.02 -5.41 4.62
C ILE A 105 12.83 -6.41 3.80
N LYS A 106 12.93 -7.66 4.29
CA LYS A 106 13.58 -8.75 3.56
C LYS A 106 12.67 -9.26 2.44
N THR A 107 13.23 -9.52 1.26
CA THR A 107 12.49 -10.06 0.11
C THR A 107 11.80 -11.39 0.45
N VAL A 108 12.40 -12.23 1.31
CA VAL A 108 11.77 -13.47 1.77
C VAL A 108 10.49 -13.22 2.57
N ASN A 109 10.44 -12.12 3.34
CA ASN A 109 9.24 -11.75 4.09
C ASN A 109 8.18 -11.14 3.18
N MET A 110 8.59 -10.41 2.13
CA MET A 110 7.67 -9.94 1.10
C MET A 110 7.03 -11.13 0.37
N ALA A 111 7.83 -12.11 -0.03
CA ALA A 111 7.36 -13.31 -0.72
C ALA A 111 6.36 -14.14 0.11
N LYS A 112 6.59 -14.26 1.43
CA LYS A 112 5.63 -14.93 2.33
C LYS A 112 4.28 -14.21 2.43
N ARG A 113 4.26 -12.92 2.12
CA ARG A 113 3.09 -12.03 2.18
C ARG A 113 2.54 -11.70 0.79
N LEU A 114 2.87 -12.52 -0.22
CA LEU A 114 2.41 -12.30 -1.60
C LEU A 114 0.89 -12.27 -1.70
N ASP A 115 0.23 -13.16 -0.97
CA ASP A 115 -1.24 -13.28 -0.93
C ASP A 115 -1.86 -12.41 0.18
N ASP A 116 -1.04 -11.76 1.01
CA ASP A 116 -1.51 -10.88 2.07
C ASP A 116 -1.76 -9.46 1.53
N ASP A 117 -2.72 -8.77 2.14
CA ASP A 117 -2.97 -7.37 1.84
C ASP A 117 -1.92 -6.46 2.51
N TRP A 118 -1.52 -5.41 1.80
CA TRP A 118 -0.41 -4.53 2.16
C TRP A 118 -0.93 -3.25 2.81
N SER A 119 -0.33 -2.86 3.94
CA SER A 119 -0.68 -1.60 4.61
C SER A 119 -0.03 -0.40 3.94
N LEU A 120 -0.62 0.80 4.11
CA LEU A 120 0.01 2.05 3.68
C LEU A 120 1.42 2.20 4.28
N LEU A 121 1.62 1.78 5.53
CA LEU A 121 2.94 1.78 6.18
C LEU A 121 3.95 0.90 5.45
N ASP A 122 3.56 -0.32 5.05
CA ASP A 122 4.44 -1.22 4.31
C ASP A 122 4.83 -0.58 2.97
N LEU A 123 3.85 0.01 2.27
CA LEU A 123 4.07 0.66 0.98
C LEU A 123 4.93 1.93 1.09
N GLU A 124 4.80 2.71 2.18
CA GLU A 124 5.64 3.88 2.45
C GLU A 124 7.11 3.48 2.63
N LYS A 125 7.37 2.35 3.32
CA LYS A 125 8.73 1.81 3.49
C LYS A 125 9.34 1.41 2.15
N LEU A 126 8.55 0.74 1.30
CA LEU A 126 8.98 0.41 -0.06
C LEU A 126 9.26 1.69 -0.87
N GLN A 127 8.35 2.66 -0.85
CA GLN A 127 8.52 3.92 -1.57
C GLN A 127 9.83 4.62 -1.17
N SER A 128 10.05 4.81 0.12
CA SER A 128 11.24 5.48 0.64
C SER A 128 12.52 4.72 0.29
N GLY A 129 12.53 3.38 0.44
CA GLY A 129 13.69 2.57 0.11
C GLY A 129 14.04 2.59 -1.38
N PHE A 130 13.03 2.53 -2.26
CA PHE A 130 13.23 2.60 -3.70
C PHE A 130 13.65 3.98 -4.18
N GLN A 131 13.10 5.06 -3.60
CA GLN A 131 13.56 6.42 -3.91
C GLN A 131 15.04 6.60 -3.60
N GLN A 132 15.50 6.13 -2.44
CA GLN A 132 16.92 6.19 -2.08
C GLN A 132 17.79 5.31 -2.98
N TRP A 133 17.25 4.20 -3.49
CA TRP A 133 17.98 3.32 -4.39
C TRP A 133 18.16 3.92 -5.78
N VAL A 134 17.15 4.62 -6.31
CA VAL A 134 17.18 5.23 -7.66
C VAL A 134 18.01 6.51 -7.73
N ILE A 135 18.15 7.24 -6.62
CA ILE A 135 18.94 8.49 -6.58
C ILE A 135 20.46 8.22 -6.55
N LYS A 136 20.88 6.98 -6.28
CA LYS A 136 22.28 6.55 -6.32
C LYS A 136 22.73 6.18 -7.74
#